data_AF-A0A383EUS5-F1
#
_entry.id   AF-A0A383EUS5-F1
#
_cell.length_a   1.000
_cell.length_b   1.000
_cell.length_c   1.000
_cell.angle_alpha   90.00
_cell.angle_beta   90.00
_cell.angle_gamma   90.00
#
_symmetry.space_group_name_H-M   'P 1'
#
loop_
_entity.id
_entity.type
_entity.pdbx_description
1 polymer ?
#
loop_
_entity_poly.entity_id
_entity_poly.type
_entity_poly.pdbx_seq_one_letter_code
_entity_poly.pdbx_strand_id
1 'polypeptide(L)'
;MARDLDFPKGDSYWRSYSSKDKEGAWDYNPPVSSVNQSALRNATTAFEANNSQRNMNLNTIALIDDRVSDINKQIILSDDPSHIRDIAMERNELNTNKGSLEVENEVLKVNAETALKTV
;
A
#
# COMPACT_ATOMS: atom_id res chain seq x y z
N MET A 1 -84.16 15.97 -28.67
CA MET A 1 -83.86 15.53 -27.30
C MET A 1 -82.52 14.82 -27.32
N ALA A 2 -81.43 15.58 -27.10
CA ALA A 2 -80.11 15.01 -26.87
C ALA A 2 -80.00 14.73 -25.37
N ARG A 3 -79.62 13.50 -25.00
CA ARG A 3 -79.28 13.17 -23.62
C ARG A 3 -77.84 13.59 -23.40
N ASP A 4 -77.62 14.58 -22.55
CA ASP A 4 -76.30 14.92 -22.05
C ASP A 4 -75.74 13.73 -21.27
N LEU A 5 -74.58 13.24 -21.69
CA LEU A 5 -73.82 12.22 -20.98
C LEU A 5 -73.08 12.92 -19.83
N ASP A 6 -73.56 12.69 -18.62
CA ASP A 6 -72.95 13.15 -17.37
C ASP A 6 -71.65 12.35 -17.14
N PHE A 7 -70.50 12.95 -17.40
CA PHE A 7 -69.20 12.35 -17.07
C PHE A 7 -68.84 12.67 -15.61
N PRO A 8 -68.35 11.69 -14.83
CA PRO A 8 -67.99 11.92 -13.44
C PRO A 8 -66.89 12.99 -13.35
N LYS A 9 -67.15 14.03 -12.54
CA LYS A 9 -66.09 14.92 -12.08
C LYS A 9 -65.15 14.14 -11.16
N GLY A 10 -63.99 13.80 -11.69
CA GLY A 10 -62.90 13.30 -10.87
C GLY A 10 -62.11 12.27 -11.65
N ASP A 11 -61.03 12.72 -12.27
CA ASP A 11 -59.89 11.86 -12.61
C ASP A 11 -58.71 12.74 -13.04
N SER A 12 -58.23 13.55 -12.09
CA SER A 12 -56.93 14.21 -12.18
C SER A 12 -55.80 13.32 -11.64
N TYR A 13 -56.06 12.06 -11.30
CA TYR A 13 -55.14 11.19 -10.56
C TYR A 13 -53.93 10.71 -11.39
N TRP A 14 -53.95 10.89 -12.71
CA TRP A 14 -52.87 10.44 -13.60
C TRP A 14 -51.91 11.54 -14.04
N ARG A 15 -52.21 12.83 -13.77
CA ARG A 15 -51.46 13.99 -14.29
C ARG A 15 -50.54 14.67 -13.29
N SER A 16 -50.23 14.02 -12.17
CA SER A 16 -49.29 14.54 -11.19
C SER A 16 -48.31 13.47 -10.71
N TYR A 17 -47.78 12.66 -11.62
CA TYR A 17 -46.43 12.13 -11.43
C TYR A 17 -45.49 13.21 -11.94
N SER A 18 -45.14 14.07 -11.00
CA SER A 18 -44.40 15.29 -11.21
C SER A 18 -43.09 14.99 -11.94
N SER A 19 -42.73 15.81 -12.93
CA SER A 19 -41.38 15.80 -13.51
C SER A 19 -40.29 15.92 -12.43
N LYS A 20 -40.61 16.42 -11.22
CA LYS A 20 -39.70 16.52 -10.09
C LYS A 20 -39.21 15.16 -9.58
N ASP A 21 -40.04 14.11 -9.63
CA ASP A 21 -39.63 12.77 -9.19
C ASP A 21 -38.63 12.12 -10.17
N LYS A 22 -38.59 12.60 -11.42
CA LYS A 22 -37.63 12.16 -12.46
C LYS A 22 -36.38 13.04 -12.55
N GLU A 23 -36.39 14.23 -11.96
CA GLU A 23 -35.24 15.14 -11.96
C GLU A 23 -34.09 14.62 -11.08
N GLY A 24 -34.38 13.80 -10.06
CA GLY A 24 -33.38 13.13 -9.23
C GLY A 24 -32.83 11.81 -9.80
N ALA A 25 -33.43 11.25 -10.87
CA ALA A 25 -32.97 9.99 -11.46
C ALA A 25 -31.63 10.12 -12.22
N TRP A 26 -31.27 11.36 -12.55
CA TRP A 26 -29.98 11.75 -13.11
C TRP A 26 -29.16 12.59 -12.12
N ASP A 27 -29.52 12.58 -10.83
CA ASP A 27 -28.62 13.03 -9.78
C ASP A 27 -27.47 12.03 -9.69
N TYR A 28 -26.58 12.14 -10.68
CA TYR A 28 -25.22 11.71 -10.63
C TYR A 28 -24.57 12.56 -9.54
N ASN A 29 -24.88 12.27 -8.28
CA ASN A 29 -23.89 12.42 -7.26
C ASN A 29 -22.95 11.23 -7.52
N PRO A 30 -21.87 11.39 -8.34
CA PRO A 30 -20.91 10.32 -8.47
C PRO A 30 -20.52 9.92 -7.05
N PRO A 31 -20.16 8.66 -6.78
CA PRO A 31 -19.51 8.37 -5.52
C PRO A 31 -18.26 9.25 -5.48
N VAL A 32 -18.35 10.39 -4.79
CA VAL A 32 -17.19 11.17 -4.39
C VAL A 32 -16.50 10.21 -3.46
N SER A 33 -15.55 9.47 -4.02
CA SER A 33 -14.51 8.80 -3.27
C SER A 33 -14.05 9.83 -2.25
N SER A 34 -14.51 9.70 -1.01
CA SER A 34 -14.36 10.70 0.05
C SER A 34 -12.95 10.67 0.64
N VAL A 35 -12.01 10.18 -0.16
CA VAL A 35 -10.61 10.10 0.17
C VAL A 35 -10.07 11.52 0.19
N ASN A 36 -9.79 12.01 1.39
CA ASN A 36 -9.18 13.30 1.57
C ASN A 36 -7.87 13.35 0.80
N GLN A 37 -7.73 14.32 -0.11
CA GLN A 37 -6.54 14.46 -0.96
C GLN A 37 -5.25 14.61 -0.15
N SER A 38 -5.32 15.20 1.06
CA SER A 38 -4.17 15.26 1.96
C SER A 38 -3.80 13.89 2.54
N ALA A 39 -4.80 13.05 2.87
CA ALA A 39 -4.58 11.69 3.35
C ALA A 39 -3.92 10.83 2.27
N LEU A 40 -4.37 10.96 1.01
CA LEU A 40 -3.76 10.27 -0.13
C LEU A 40 -2.29 10.70 -0.32
N ARG A 41 -2.00 12.00 -0.31
CA ARG A 41 -0.62 12.50 -0.42
C ARG A 41 0.29 11.99 0.70
N ASN A 42 -0.21 11.97 1.93
CA ASN A 42 0.54 11.47 3.08
C ASN A 42 0.82 9.97 2.96
N ALA A 43 -0.17 9.18 2.54
CA ALA A 43 0.01 7.75 2.31
C ALA A 43 1.00 7.44 1.19
N THR A 44 0.93 8.15 0.06
CA THR A 44 1.90 8.01 -1.03
C THR A 44 3.31 8.35 -0.56
N THR A 45 3.47 9.44 0.20
CA THR A 45 4.76 9.85 0.75
C THR A 45 5.33 8.77 1.70
N ALA A 46 4.50 8.23 2.59
CA ALA A 46 4.90 7.16 3.50
C ALA A 46 5.27 5.87 2.75
N PHE A 47 4.51 5.52 1.71
CA PHE A 47 4.81 4.38 0.84
C PHE A 47 6.18 4.55 0.15
N GLU A 48 6.42 5.71 -0.47
CA GLU A 48 7.68 6.00 -1.17
C GLU A 48 8.88 5.98 -0.22
N ALA A 49 8.74 6.57 0.98
CA ALA A 49 9.79 6.58 1.99
C ALA A 49 10.12 5.14 2.46
N ASN A 50 9.10 4.35 2.78
CA ASN A 50 9.28 2.96 3.19
C ASN A 50 9.93 2.14 2.06
N ASN A 51 9.49 2.32 0.81
CA ASN A 51 10.05 1.60 -0.33
C ASN A 51 11.52 2.00 -0.61
N SER A 52 11.85 3.27 -0.47
CA SER A 52 13.24 3.75 -0.58
C SER A 52 14.13 3.13 0.49
N GLN A 53 13.66 3.06 1.75
CA GLN A 53 14.41 2.41 2.83
C GLN A 53 14.61 0.92 2.58
N ARG A 54 13.59 0.22 2.07
CA ARG A 54 13.72 -1.19 1.69
C ARG A 54 14.80 -1.41 0.64
N ASN A 55 14.87 -0.55 -0.37
CA ASN A 55 15.90 -0.65 -1.40
C ASN A 55 17.32 -0.45 -0.82
N MET A 56 17.47 0.48 0.13
CA MET A 56 18.75 0.68 0.83
C MET A 56 19.13 -0.55 1.67
N ASN A 57 18.17 -1.14 2.38
CA ASN A 57 18.39 -2.36 3.16
C ASN A 57 18.77 -3.54 2.25
N LEU A 58 18.09 -3.73 1.12
CA LEU A 58 18.42 -4.79 0.15
C LEU A 58 19.83 -4.64 -0.43
N ASN A 59 20.23 -3.41 -0.80
CA ASN A 59 21.59 -3.16 -1.28
C ASN A 59 22.63 -3.48 -0.20
N THR A 60 22.36 -3.11 1.05
CA THR A 60 23.26 -3.39 2.18
C THR A 60 23.37 -4.89 2.45
N ILE A 61 22.26 -5.63 2.38
CA ILE A 61 22.24 -7.10 2.51
C ILE A 61 23.11 -7.75 1.43
N ALA A 62 23.01 -7.29 0.18
CA ALA A 62 23.85 -7.81 -0.91
C ALA A 62 25.36 -7.58 -0.65
N LEU A 63 25.73 -6.40 -0.16
CA LEU A 63 27.13 -6.12 0.21
C LEU A 63 27.62 -6.99 1.37
N ILE A 64 26.74 -7.28 2.34
CA ILE A 64 27.05 -8.21 3.43
C ILE A 64 27.27 -9.62 2.88
N ASP A 65 26.42 -10.09 1.97
CA ASP A 65 26.54 -11.42 1.37
C ASP A 65 27.85 -11.58 0.59
N ASP A 66 28.24 -10.56 -0.18
CA ASP A 66 29.54 -10.53 -0.87
C ASP A 66 30.70 -10.59 0.13
N ARG A 67 30.66 -9.79 1.21
CA ARG A 67 31.72 -9.79 2.24
C ARG A 67 31.80 -11.13 2.97
N VAL A 68 30.66 -11.75 3.30
CA VAL A 68 30.61 -13.08 3.94
C VAL A 68 31.21 -14.14 3.01
N SER A 69 30.92 -14.07 1.71
CA SER A 69 31.53 -14.95 0.70
C SER A 69 33.06 -14.80 0.68
N ASP A 70 33.57 -13.57 0.71
CA ASP A 70 35.01 -13.31 0.74
C ASP A 70 35.69 -13.72 2.05
N ILE A 71 35.02 -13.57 3.19
CA ILE A 71 35.52 -14.09 4.47
C ILE A 71 35.61 -15.62 4.41
N ASN A 72 34.61 -16.30 3.87
CA ASN A 72 34.66 -17.76 3.76
C ASN A 72 35.85 -18.22 2.90
N LYS A 73 36.20 -17.50 1.83
CA LYS A 73 37.42 -17.77 1.04
C LYS A 73 38.68 -17.54 1.86
N GLN A 74 38.76 -16.44 2.61
CA GLN A 74 39.91 -16.13 3.47
C GLN A 74 40.12 -17.20 4.54
N ILE A 75 39.04 -17.70 5.16
CA ILE A 75 39.12 -18.80 6.15
C ILE A 75 39.71 -20.06 5.53
N ILE A 76 39.32 -20.41 4.29
CA ILE A 76 39.82 -21.61 3.60
C ILE A 76 41.30 -21.47 3.22
N LEU A 77 41.75 -20.26 2.90
CA LEU A 77 43.11 -19.99 2.42
C LEU A 77 44.11 -19.68 3.56
N SER A 78 43.63 -19.37 4.75
CA SER A 78 44.47 -19.01 5.89
C SER A 78 44.89 -20.25 6.68
N ASP A 79 46.17 -20.36 6.99
CA ASP A 79 46.70 -21.36 7.93
C ASP A 79 46.86 -20.79 9.35
N ASP A 80 46.66 -19.48 9.56
CA ASP A 80 46.75 -18.83 10.87
C ASP A 80 45.42 -18.95 11.65
N PRO A 81 45.38 -19.70 12.78
CA PRO A 81 44.18 -19.87 13.58
C PRO A 81 43.68 -18.58 14.23
N SER A 82 44.58 -17.64 14.53
CA SER A 82 44.19 -16.36 15.16
C SER A 82 43.47 -15.49 14.15
N HIS A 83 44.03 -15.37 12.95
CA HIS A 83 43.39 -14.67 11.84
C HIS A 83 42.03 -15.29 11.46
N ILE A 84 41.94 -16.63 11.39
CA ILE A 84 40.68 -17.33 11.13
C ILE A 84 39.62 -16.98 12.18
N ARG A 85 40.00 -16.92 13.46
CA ARG A 85 39.08 -16.56 14.54
C ARG A 85 38.55 -15.15 14.36
N ASP A 86 39.42 -14.18 14.10
CA ASP A 86 39.04 -12.78 13.97
C ASP A 86 38.06 -12.56 12.81
N ILE A 87 38.34 -13.12 11.63
CA ILE A 87 37.44 -13.00 10.48
C ILE A 87 36.14 -13.82 10.66
N ALA A 88 36.17 -14.93 11.41
CA ALA A 88 34.95 -15.66 11.75
C ALA A 88 34.05 -14.86 12.71
N MET A 89 34.62 -14.06 13.61
CA MET A 89 33.87 -13.12 14.44
C MET A 89 33.23 -12.02 13.59
N GLU A 90 33.99 -11.41 12.67
CA GLU A 90 33.48 -10.42 11.71
C GLU A 90 32.27 -11.00 10.93
N ARG A 91 32.38 -12.23 10.42
CA ARG A 91 31.28 -12.90 9.70
C ARG A 91 30.01 -13.02 10.55
N ASN A 92 30.14 -13.33 11.83
CA ASN A 92 28.99 -13.51 12.72
C ASN A 92 28.31 -12.17 13.02
N GLU A 93 29.09 -11.10 13.19
CA GLU A 93 28.55 -9.74 13.33
C GLU A 93 27.81 -9.31 12.07
N LEU A 94 28.40 -9.54 10.90
CA LEU A 94 27.77 -9.27 9.61
C LEU A 94 26.45 -10.03 9.42
N ASN A 95 26.41 -11.32 9.77
CA ASN A 95 25.18 -12.10 9.71
C ASN A 95 24.10 -11.61 10.68
N THR A 96 24.49 -11.12 11.86
CA THR A 96 23.57 -10.52 12.84
C THR A 96 22.97 -9.21 12.30
N ASN A 97 23.80 -8.37 11.68
CA ASN A 97 23.37 -7.14 11.03
C ASN A 97 22.43 -7.43 9.85
N LYS A 98 22.75 -8.44 9.03
CA LYS A 98 21.89 -8.90 7.94
C LYS A 98 20.52 -9.33 8.46
N GLY A 99 20.46 -10.17 9.50
CA GLY A 99 19.19 -10.59 10.08
C GLY A 99 18.34 -9.42 10.59
N SER A 100 18.99 -8.40 11.17
CA SER A 100 18.30 -7.18 11.62
C SER A 100 17.72 -6.37 10.45
N LEU A 101 18.48 -6.23 9.35
CA LEU A 101 18.02 -5.55 8.12
C LEU A 101 16.88 -6.31 7.42
N GLU A 102 16.90 -7.64 7.44
CA GLU A 102 15.82 -8.48 6.89
C GLU A 102 14.51 -8.28 7.68
N VAL A 103 14.58 -8.27 9.02
CA VAL A 103 13.43 -7.99 9.88
C VAL A 103 12.89 -6.58 9.63
N GLU A 104 13.77 -5.58 9.55
CA GLU A 104 13.36 -4.21 9.25
C GLU A 104 12.70 -4.11 7.87
N ASN A 105 13.22 -4.81 6.86
CA ASN A 105 12.65 -4.82 5.51
C ASN A 105 11.23 -5.40 5.50
N GLU A 106 10.96 -6.47 6.25
CA GLU A 106 9.60 -7.01 6.40
C GLU A 106 8.66 -6.03 7.10
N VAL A 107 9.13 -5.33 8.15
CA VAL A 107 8.34 -4.27 8.81
C VAL A 107 8.02 -3.14 7.83
N LEU A 108 9.01 -2.66 7.08
CA LEU A 108 8.83 -1.60 6.09
C LEU A 108 7.89 -2.02 4.96
N LYS A 109 7.91 -3.29 4.56
CA LYS A 109 6.97 -3.85 3.58
C LYS A 109 5.54 -3.76 4.10
N VAL A 110 5.30 -4.22 5.32
CA VAL A 110 3.98 -4.14 5.96
C VAL A 110 3.53 -2.68 6.12
N ASN A 111 4.43 -1.78 6.52
CA ASN A 111 4.13 -0.35 6.65
C ASN A 111 3.78 0.29 5.29
N ALA A 112 4.47 -0.09 4.22
CA ALA A 112 4.16 0.38 2.87
C ALA A 112 2.78 -0.12 2.40
N GLU A 113 2.48 -1.41 2.60
CA GLU A 113 1.19 -2.00 2.23
C GLU A 113 0.02 -1.43 3.04
N THR A 114 0.24 -1.13 4.34
CA THR A 114 -0.80 -0.55 5.20
C THR A 114 -1.06 0.91 4.90
N ALA A 115 -0.01 1.70 4.59
CA ALA A 115 -0.16 3.12 4.23
C ALA A 115 -1.15 3.32 3.07
N LEU A 116 -1.13 2.43 2.06
CA LEU A 116 -2.03 2.48 0.92
C LEU A 116 -3.44 1.92 1.20
N LYS A 117 -3.62 1.09 2.24
CA LYS A 117 -4.93 0.52 2.62
C LYS A 117 -5.77 1.46 3.49
N THR A 118 -5.13 2.39 4.19
CA THR A 118 -5.79 3.33 5.12
C THR A 118 -6.41 4.56 4.45
N VAL A 119 -6.31 4.64 3.13
CA VAL A 119 -6.76 5.74 2.28
C VAL A 119 -7.82 5.23 1.33
#